data_AF-A0A371DN90-F1
#
_entry.id   AF-A0A371DN90-F1
#
_cell.length_a   1.000
_cell.length_b   1.000
_cell.length_c   1.000
_cell.angle_alpha   90.00
_cell.angle_beta   90.00
_cell.angle_gamma   90.00
#
_symmetry.space_group_name_H-M   'P 1'
#
loop_
_entity.id
_entity.type
_entity.pdbx_description
1 polymer ?
#
loop_
_entity_poly.entity_id
_entity_poly.type
_entity_poly.pdbx_seq_one_letter_code
_entity_poly.pdbx_strand_id
1 'polypeptide(L)'
;MIRFRGANRASFMWGSSTRNTRIERMWVEVGSQFAYGWRAFFTRLERWHRLDPSNPAHLWLLHYLFLELINVDCKRFREDWNHHPIS
;
A
#
# COMPACT_ATOMS: atom_id res chain seq x y z
N MET A 1 -31.62 8.88 -12.30
CA MET A 1 -31.50 9.72 -11.08
C MET A 1 -32.24 11.06 -11.19
N ILE A 2 -32.11 11.80 -12.30
CA ILE A 2 -32.85 13.07 -12.55
C ILE A 2 -34.37 12.84 -12.74
N ARG A 3 -34.75 11.78 -13.47
CA ARG A 3 -36.17 11.42 -13.72
C ARG A 3 -37.02 11.14 -12.48
N PHE A 4 -36.42 10.83 -11.33
CA PHE A 4 -37.15 10.48 -10.09
C PHE A 4 -37.05 11.54 -8.98
N ARG A 5 -36.14 12.53 -9.08
CA ARG A 5 -35.81 13.44 -7.96
C ARG A 5 -35.89 14.94 -8.28
N GLY A 6 -36.35 15.30 -9.48
CA GLY A 6 -36.54 16.69 -9.92
C GLY A 6 -35.27 17.37 -10.44
N ALA A 7 -35.42 18.28 -11.39
CA ALA A 7 -34.35 19.16 -11.86
C ALA A 7 -34.06 20.29 -10.85
N ASN A 8 -32.87 20.91 -10.91
CA ASN A 8 -32.42 22.02 -10.03
C ASN A 8 -32.07 21.71 -8.57
N ARG A 9 -31.67 20.49 -8.22
CA ARG A 9 -31.31 20.18 -6.82
C ARG A 9 -29.85 20.45 -6.42
N ALA A 10 -28.98 20.89 -7.34
CA ALA A 10 -27.54 21.07 -7.10
C ALA A 10 -26.82 19.86 -6.42
N SER A 11 -27.49 18.70 -6.32
CA SER A 11 -27.08 17.55 -5.53
C SER A 11 -26.24 16.56 -6.34
N PHE A 12 -25.83 16.95 -7.53
CA PHE A 12 -24.88 16.23 -8.35
C PHE A 12 -23.54 16.95 -8.24
N MET A 13 -22.71 16.51 -7.29
CA MET A 13 -21.33 16.95 -7.22
C MET A 13 -20.55 16.23 -8.32
N TRP A 14 -20.21 16.97 -9.37
CA TRP A 14 -19.32 16.54 -10.44
C TRP A 14 -17.93 17.13 -10.18
N GLY A 15 -16.91 16.28 -10.07
CA GLY A 15 -15.52 16.67 -9.80
C GLY A 15 -14.66 15.48 -9.37
N SER A 16 -13.35 15.57 -9.55
CA SER A 16 -12.41 14.53 -9.11
C SER A 16 -12.38 14.44 -7.58
N SER A 17 -12.37 13.21 -7.04
CA SER A 17 -12.29 12.96 -5.60
C SER A 17 -10.88 13.31 -5.08
N THR A 18 -10.67 14.55 -4.66
CA THR A 18 -9.37 15.05 -4.16
C THR A 18 -9.12 14.75 -2.68
N ARG A 19 -10.13 14.25 -1.95
CA ARG A 19 -9.99 13.92 -0.52
C ARG A 19 -9.01 12.77 -0.27
N ASN A 20 -8.88 11.84 -1.22
CA ASN A 20 -8.03 10.65 -1.07
C ASN A 20 -6.60 10.85 -1.59
N THR A 21 -6.32 11.97 -2.27
CA THR A 21 -5.04 12.19 -2.96
C THR A 21 -3.83 12.09 -2.04
N ARG A 22 -3.95 12.51 -0.77
CA ARG A 22 -2.84 12.40 0.20
C ARG A 22 -2.55 10.95 0.57
N ILE A 23 -3.59 10.13 0.75
CA ILE A 23 -3.46 8.70 1.05
C ILE A 23 -2.86 7.97 -0.16
N GLU A 24 -3.33 8.29 -1.37
CA GLU A 24 -2.79 7.73 -2.61
C GLU A 24 -1.31 8.07 -2.79
N ARG A 25 -0.91 9.33 -2.57
CA ARG A 25 0.50 9.72 -2.60
C ARG A 25 1.33 8.96 -1.56
N MET A 26 0.83 8.86 -0.33
CA MET A 26 1.50 8.10 0.72
C MET A 26 1.70 6.63 0.31
N TRP A 27 0.71 5.98 -0.31
CA TRP A 27 0.85 4.60 -0.79
C TRP A 27 1.90 4.44 -1.88
N VAL A 28 2.04 5.43 -2.77
CA VAL A 28 3.13 5.43 -3.77
C VAL A 28 4.49 5.46 -3.08
N GLU A 29 4.64 6.29 -2.05
CA GLU A 29 5.89 6.45 -1.29
C GLU A 29 6.23 5.21 -0.44
N VAL A 30 5.23 4.61 0.22
CA VAL A 30 5.39 3.30 0.90
C VAL A 30 5.88 2.24 -0.09
N GLY A 31 5.26 2.22 -1.28
CA GLY A 31 5.63 1.35 -2.38
C GLY A 31 7.09 1.50 -2.77
N SER A 32 7.47 2.73 -3.14
CA SER A 32 8.80 3.04 -3.66
C SER A 32 9.91 2.83 -2.64
N GLN A 33 9.68 3.13 -1.36
CA GLN A 33 10.74 3.13 -0.35
C GLN A 33 11.10 1.74 0.16
N PHE A 34 10.14 0.85 0.42
CA PHE A 34 10.45 -0.48 0.96
C PHE A 34 9.55 -1.60 0.46
N ALA A 35 8.26 -1.36 0.26
CA ALA A 35 7.32 -2.45 -0.02
C ALA A 35 7.58 -3.13 -1.39
N TYR A 36 8.02 -2.39 -2.40
CA TYR A 36 8.39 -2.99 -3.69
C TYR A 36 9.62 -3.89 -3.60
N GLY A 37 10.60 -3.55 -2.76
CA GLY A 37 11.79 -4.37 -2.53
C GLY A 37 11.42 -5.72 -1.91
N TRP A 38 10.63 -5.71 -0.85
CA TRP A 38 10.12 -6.93 -0.20
C TRP A 38 9.28 -7.79 -1.14
N ARG A 39 8.39 -7.17 -1.92
CA ARG A 39 7.61 -7.88 -2.94
C ARG A 39 8.51 -8.56 -3.97
N ALA A 40 9.49 -7.84 -4.52
CA ALA A 40 10.43 -8.40 -5.49
C ALA A 40 11.24 -9.57 -4.90
N PHE A 41 11.67 -9.45 -3.64
CA PHE A 41 12.37 -10.50 -2.93
C PHE A 41 11.52 -11.78 -2.80
N PHE A 42 10.28 -11.67 -2.32
CA PHE A 42 9.40 -12.85 -2.18
C PHE A 42 9.00 -13.45 -3.53
N THR A 43 8.74 -12.63 -4.56
CA THR A 43 8.50 -13.14 -5.92
C THR A 43 9.71 -13.90 -6.47
N ARG A 44 10.94 -13.49 -6.11
CA ARG A 44 12.15 -14.24 -6.48
C ARG A 44 12.22 -15.59 -5.76
N LEU A 45 11.85 -15.64 -4.48
CA LEU A 45 11.77 -16.90 -3.74
C LEU A 45 10.76 -17.87 -4.36
N GLU A 46 9.61 -17.35 -4.79
CA GLU A 46 8.57 -18.15 -5.48
C GLU A 46 9.11 -18.73 -6.79
N ARG A 47 9.73 -17.90 -7.63
CA ARG A 47 10.21 -18.31 -8.95
C ARG A 47 11.40 -19.27 -8.92
N TRP A 48 12.35 -19.05 -8.01
CA TRP A 48 13.66 -19.71 -8.08
C TRP A 48 13.94 -20.66 -6.92
N HIS A 49 13.24 -20.50 -5.80
CA HIS A 49 13.54 -21.21 -4.55
C HIS A 49 12.37 -22.05 -4.05
N ARG A 50 11.37 -22.32 -4.91
CA ARG A 50 10.20 -23.19 -4.64
C ARG A 50 9.38 -22.75 -3.43
N LEU A 51 9.36 -21.45 -3.14
CA LEU A 51 8.44 -20.90 -2.16
C LEU A 51 7.01 -21.03 -2.71
N ASP A 52 6.17 -21.85 -2.06
CA ASP A 52 4.75 -21.94 -2.36
C ASP A 52 3.92 -21.02 -1.44
N PRO A 53 3.27 -19.95 -1.96
CA PRO A 53 2.42 -19.08 -1.17
C PRO A 53 1.10 -19.74 -0.73
N SER A 54 0.72 -20.88 -1.33
CA SER A 54 -0.46 -21.66 -0.89
C SER A 54 -0.13 -22.56 0.30
N ASN A 55 1.16 -22.75 0.61
CA ASN A 55 1.60 -23.59 1.71
C ASN A 55 1.68 -22.76 3.01
N PRO A 56 0.84 -23.06 4.03
CA PRO A 56 0.82 -22.29 5.27
C PRO A 56 2.13 -22.37 6.07
N ALA A 57 2.88 -23.47 5.95
CA ALA A 57 4.18 -23.60 6.61
C ALA A 57 5.23 -22.66 6.01
N HIS A 58 5.19 -22.46 4.69
CA HIS A 58 6.07 -21.50 4.00
C HIS A 58 5.72 -20.07 4.40
N LEU A 59 4.43 -19.72 4.43
CA LEU A 59 3.98 -18.41 4.91
C LEU A 59 4.40 -18.15 6.36
N TRP A 60 4.23 -19.14 7.25
CA TRP A 60 4.68 -19.05 8.63
C TRP A 60 6.19 -18.80 8.72
N LEU A 61 6.99 -19.53 7.93
CA LEU A 61 8.44 -19.36 7.90
C LEU A 61 8.84 -17.96 7.42
N LEU A 62 8.17 -17.42 6.39
CA LEU A 62 8.44 -16.05 5.94
C LEU A 62 8.13 -15.03 7.04
N HIS A 63 7.00 -15.18 7.74
CA HIS A 63 6.68 -14.30 8.86
C HIS A 63 7.71 -14.42 9.97
N TYR A 64 8.08 -15.64 10.36
CA TYR A 64 9.07 -15.87 11.39
C TYR A 64 10.42 -15.22 11.06
N LEU A 65 10.87 -15.30 9.81
CA LEU A 65 12.18 -14.78 9.40
C LEU A 65 12.18 -13.28 9.11
N PHE A 66 11.13 -12.75 8.47
CA PHE A 66 11.18 -11.44 7.83
C PHE A 66 10.20 -10.42 8.39
N LEU A 67 9.19 -10.81 9.18
CA LEU A 67 8.20 -9.87 9.70
C LEU A 67 8.83 -8.79 10.57
N GLU A 68 9.79 -9.14 11.42
CA GLU A 68 10.51 -8.16 12.23
C GLU A 68 11.27 -7.15 11.38
N LEU A 69 11.93 -7.61 10.31
CA LEU A 69 12.66 -6.77 9.38
C LEU A 69 11.73 -5.81 8.62
N ILE A 70 10.60 -6.33 8.11
CA ILE A 70 9.56 -5.51 7.47
C ILE A 70 9.02 -4.45 8.44
N ASN A 71 8.82 -4.81 9.71
CA ASN A 71 8.37 -3.86 10.73
C ASN A 71 9.42 -2.78 11.03
N VAL A 72 10.71 -3.12 10.99
CA VAL A 72 11.80 -2.13 11.13
C VAL A 72 11.77 -1.16 9.95
N ASP A 73 11.66 -1.65 8.72
CA ASP A 73 11.58 -0.78 7.53
C ASP A 73 10.33 0.11 7.56
N CYS A 74 9.19 -0.43 8.02
CA CYS A 74 7.96 0.33 8.20
C CYS A 74 8.12 1.44 9.27
N LYS A 75 8.81 1.16 10.39
CA LYS A 75 9.11 2.17 11.41
C LYS A 75 10.01 3.27 10.87
N ARG A 76 11.05 2.90 10.11
CA ARG A 76 11.94 3.87 9.44
C ARG A 76 11.19 4.75 8.47
N PHE A 77 10.37 4.15 7.58
CA PHE A 77 9.49 4.90 6.68
C PHE A 77 8.64 5.91 7.44
N ARG A 78 8.01 5.49 8.55
CA ARG A 78 7.18 6.39 9.36
C ARG A 78 7.99 7.54 9.96
N GLU A 79 9.20 7.27 10.44
CA GLU A 79 10.10 8.30 10.98
C GLU A 79 10.50 9.29 9.87
N ASP A 80 10.94 8.80 8.72
CA ASP A 80 11.33 9.62 7.58
C ASP A 80 10.14 10.45 7.06
N TRP A 81 8.97 9.83 6.94
CA TRP A 81 7.74 10.48 6.50
C TRP A 81 7.29 11.60 7.45
N ASN A 82 7.39 11.37 8.77
CA ASN A 82 6.98 12.38 9.75
C ASN A 82 7.93 13.58 9.81
N HIS A 83 9.22 13.39 9.48
CA HIS A 83 10.22 14.45 9.49
C HIS A 83 10.47 15.05 8.09
N HIS A 84 9.81 14.56 7.04
CA HIS A 84 10.03 15.07 5.70
C HIS A 84 9.62 16.56 5.63
N PRO A 85 10.39 17.41 4.93
CA PRO A 85 9.95 18.77 4.66
C PRO A 85 8.70 18.73 3.77
N ILE A 86 7.65 19.41 4.19
CA ILE A 86 6.49 19.67 3.34
C ILE A 86 6.85 20.89 2.49
N SER A 87 7.22 20.66 1.23
CA SER A 87 7.39 21.72 0.24
C SER A 87 6.07 22.12 -0.40
#